data_AF-A0A518AIM3-F1
#
_entry.id   AF-A0A518AIM3-F1
#
_cell.length_a   1.000
_cell.length_b   1.000
_cell.length_c   1.000
_cell.angle_alpha   90.00
_cell.angle_beta   90.00
_cell.angle_gamma   90.00
#
_symmetry.space_group_name_H-M   'P 1'
#
loop_
_entity.id
_entity.type
_entity.pdbx_description
1 polymer ?
#
loop_
_entity_poly.entity_id
_entity_poly.type
_entity_poly.pdbx_seq_one_letter_code
_entity_poly.pdbx_strand_id
1 'polypeptide(L)'
;MDDSLNPFAAPQTDNSDRPQAEWNQSQPQAMARVRLGLTLVYAGLCCSVLAVLGLVVFAMMGLEDANGNFAPDQAPYWIPALGVLLVAILFFAGEVLCLSVPRETGSQQLVVISLVLQGVAILALVVPVLLRGFGMDSWFWWGIGANLAGALSLLFFLLFIHRVAVYISQRDIATKAVFSMVLGAISCLIFYGSVISIYLVETGRLELGVFTSGWAAAFAALCMLIAWVMYANSVTYLRQAISA
;
A
#
# COMPACT_ATOMS: atom_id res chain seq x y z
N MET A 1 -32.31 15.01 38.87
CA MET A 1 -33.51 15.18 38.02
C MET A 1 -33.33 14.22 36.87
N ASP A 2 -34.18 13.20 36.84
CA ASP A 2 -34.05 12.06 35.92
C ASP A 2 -34.57 12.48 34.54
N ASP A 3 -33.71 12.45 33.51
CA ASP A 3 -34.05 12.78 32.11
C ASP A 3 -34.98 11.73 31.46
N SER A 4 -35.32 10.67 32.20
CA SER A 4 -36.15 9.54 31.76
C SER A 4 -37.64 9.88 31.59
N LEU A 5 -38.08 11.05 32.03
CA LEU A 5 -39.47 11.50 31.96
C LEU A 5 -39.75 12.52 30.84
N ASN A 6 -38.77 12.86 30.01
CA ASN A 6 -38.97 13.80 28.91
C ASN A 6 -39.41 13.08 27.62
N PRO A 7 -40.69 13.17 27.20
CA PRO A 7 -41.20 12.53 25.98
C PRO A 7 -40.66 13.15 24.69
N PHE A 8 -39.94 14.28 24.78
CA PHE A 8 -39.26 14.94 23.67
C PHE A 8 -37.74 14.83 23.73
N ALA A 9 -37.19 14.04 24.66
CA ALA A 9 -35.77 13.72 24.62
C ALA A 9 -35.48 12.99 23.31
N ALA A 10 -34.47 13.47 22.57
CA ALA A 10 -33.95 12.73 21.42
C ALA A 10 -33.66 11.30 21.88
N PRO A 11 -34.02 10.26 21.09
CA PRO A 11 -33.73 8.88 21.47
C PRO A 11 -32.25 8.84 21.85
N GLN A 12 -31.98 8.59 23.14
CA GLN A 12 -30.63 8.31 23.56
C GLN A 12 -30.30 7.02 22.84
N THR A 13 -29.52 7.14 21.76
CA THR A 13 -28.88 5.98 21.16
C THR A 13 -28.13 5.35 22.29
N ASP A 14 -28.66 4.22 22.73
CA ASP A 14 -28.07 3.33 23.70
C ASP A 14 -26.74 2.87 23.08
N ASN A 15 -25.73 3.74 23.21
CA ASN A 15 -24.32 3.43 23.11
C ASN A 15 -23.92 2.68 24.40
N SER A 16 -24.81 1.85 24.95
CA SER A 16 -24.36 0.71 25.73
C SER A 16 -23.44 -0.06 24.80
N ASP A 17 -22.14 0.12 25.02
CA ASP A 17 -21.20 -0.94 25.33
C ASP A 17 -21.72 -2.35 24.97
N ARG A 18 -22.05 -2.57 23.70
CA ARG A 18 -22.34 -3.92 23.21
C ARG A 18 -21.04 -4.69 23.40
N PRO A 19 -21.05 -5.82 24.13
CA PRO A 19 -19.85 -6.31 24.76
C PRO A 19 -18.88 -6.74 23.67
N GLN A 20 -17.75 -6.06 23.54
CA GLN A 20 -16.62 -6.46 22.69
C GLN A 20 -16.26 -7.96 22.87
N ALA A 21 -16.52 -8.48 24.08
CA ALA A 21 -16.37 -9.89 24.44
C ALA A 21 -17.37 -10.84 23.75
N GLU A 22 -18.62 -10.46 23.50
CA GLU A 22 -19.62 -11.32 22.84
C GLU A 22 -19.35 -11.48 21.33
N TRP A 23 -18.72 -10.49 20.71
CA TRP A 23 -18.50 -10.46 19.26
C TRP A 23 -17.24 -11.22 18.85
N ASN A 24 -16.17 -11.10 19.65
CA ASN A 24 -15.01 -11.99 19.54
C ASN A 24 -15.42 -13.47 19.72
N GLN A 25 -16.49 -13.74 20.48
CA GLN A 25 -17.02 -15.09 20.65
C GLN A 25 -17.93 -15.56 19.50
N SER A 26 -18.62 -14.66 18.78
CA SER A 26 -19.61 -15.05 17.77
C SER A 26 -19.03 -15.35 16.38
N GLN A 27 -17.88 -14.78 16.00
CA GLN A 27 -17.24 -15.02 14.69
C GLN A 27 -15.71 -15.19 14.72
N PRO A 28 -15.16 -16.12 15.55
CA PRO A 28 -13.71 -16.31 15.68
C PRO A 28 -13.04 -16.73 14.35
N GLN A 29 -13.75 -17.45 13.48
CA GLN A 29 -13.20 -17.92 12.20
C GLN A 29 -12.99 -16.80 11.18
N ALA A 30 -13.88 -15.81 11.13
CA ALA A 30 -13.79 -14.68 10.21
C ALA A 30 -12.60 -13.78 10.56
N MET A 31 -12.47 -13.45 11.85
CA MET A 31 -11.34 -12.65 12.36
C MET A 31 -10.00 -13.40 12.23
N ALA A 32 -9.98 -14.72 12.38
CA ALA A 32 -8.77 -15.51 12.13
C ALA A 32 -8.28 -15.41 10.67
N ARG A 33 -9.19 -15.36 9.69
CA ARG A 33 -8.84 -15.16 8.27
C ARG A 33 -8.32 -13.75 8.01
N VAL A 34 -8.96 -12.73 8.58
CA VAL A 34 -8.46 -11.34 8.51
C VAL A 34 -7.07 -11.23 9.12
N ARG A 35 -6.81 -11.87 10.26
CA ARG A 35 -5.48 -11.93 10.89
C ARG A 35 -4.43 -12.57 9.97
N LEU A 36 -4.79 -13.66 9.30
CA LEU A 36 -3.90 -14.33 8.34
C LEU A 36 -3.65 -13.42 7.13
N GLY A 37 -4.69 -12.76 6.61
CA GLY A 37 -4.57 -11.78 5.53
C GLY A 37 -3.64 -10.63 5.88
N LEU A 38 -3.82 -10.01 7.05
CA LEU A 38 -2.92 -8.96 7.57
C LEU A 38 -1.48 -9.46 7.76
N THR A 39 -1.29 -10.74 8.10
CA THR A 39 0.05 -11.34 8.21
C THR A 39 0.72 -11.48 6.85
N LEU A 40 -0.03 -11.86 5.82
CA LEU A 40 0.49 -11.91 4.44
C LEU A 40 0.78 -10.51 3.88
N VAL A 41 -0.07 -9.53 4.17
CA VAL A 41 0.20 -8.12 3.84
C VAL A 41 1.49 -7.65 4.53
N TYR A 42 1.67 -7.98 5.80
CA TYR A 42 2.90 -7.68 6.53
C TYR A 42 4.13 -8.37 5.90
N ALA A 43 4.02 -9.65 5.53
CA ALA A 43 5.09 -10.35 4.82
C ALA A 43 5.39 -9.69 3.47
N GLY A 44 4.36 -9.29 2.72
CA GLY A 44 4.48 -8.51 1.48
C GLY A 44 5.22 -7.20 1.70
N LEU A 45 4.96 -6.48 2.79
CA LEU A 45 5.69 -5.27 3.19
C LEU A 45 7.16 -5.52 3.49
N CYS A 46 7.47 -6.60 4.22
CA CYS A 46 8.86 -6.96 4.46
C CYS A 46 9.57 -7.31 3.15
N CYS A 47 8.94 -8.11 2.30
CA CYS A 47 9.47 -8.48 0.98
C CYS A 47 9.64 -7.27 0.06
N SER A 48 8.74 -6.27 0.13
CA SER A 48 8.84 -5.07 -0.71
C SER A 48 10.00 -4.18 -0.30
N VAL A 49 10.27 -4.05 1.01
CA VAL A 49 11.47 -3.36 1.51
C VAL A 49 12.73 -4.09 1.03
N LEU A 50 12.77 -5.42 1.14
CA LEU A 50 13.90 -6.22 0.63
C LEU A 50 14.06 -6.07 -0.88
N ALA A 51 12.97 -6.03 -1.65
CA ALA A 51 13.00 -5.84 -3.09
C ALA A 51 13.56 -4.45 -3.46
N VAL A 52 13.14 -3.39 -2.75
CA VAL A 52 13.66 -2.03 -2.96
C VAL A 52 15.14 -1.95 -2.59
N LEU A 53 15.56 -2.51 -1.45
CA LEU A 53 16.98 -2.56 -1.06
C LEU A 53 17.81 -3.35 -2.08
N GLY A 54 17.29 -4.49 -2.53
CA GLY A 54 17.90 -5.28 -3.59
C GLY A 54 18.09 -4.45 -4.85
N LEU A 55 17.05 -3.73 -5.30
CA LEU A 55 17.12 -2.87 -6.48
C LEU A 55 18.16 -1.76 -6.33
N VAL A 56 18.26 -1.13 -5.15
CA VAL A 56 19.29 -0.12 -4.85
C VAL A 56 20.69 -0.72 -4.90
N VAL A 57 20.90 -1.91 -4.31
CA VAL A 57 22.19 -2.61 -4.36
C VAL A 57 22.56 -2.98 -5.80
N PHE A 58 21.60 -3.50 -6.58
CA PHE A 58 21.81 -3.79 -8.00
C PHE A 58 22.16 -2.53 -8.80
N ALA A 59 21.52 -1.40 -8.51
CA ALA A 59 21.84 -0.12 -9.14
C ALA A 59 23.25 0.37 -8.76
N MET A 60 23.66 0.23 -7.50
CA MET A 60 25.00 0.61 -7.02
C MET A 60 26.12 -0.32 -7.49
N MET A 61 25.82 -1.60 -7.73
CA MET A 61 26.79 -2.57 -8.22
C MET A 61 27.26 -2.31 -9.65
N GLY A 62 26.77 -1.23 -10.29
CA GLY A 62 27.38 -0.72 -11.50
C GLY A 62 27.33 -1.71 -12.63
N LEU A 63 26.12 -2.07 -13.06
CA LEU A 63 25.91 -2.59 -14.41
C LEU A 63 26.04 -1.45 -15.44
N GLU A 64 26.94 -0.50 -15.19
CA GLU A 64 27.33 0.51 -16.14
C GLU A 64 28.49 -0.08 -16.94
N ASP A 65 28.31 -0.23 -18.24
CA ASP A 65 29.41 -0.55 -19.15
C ASP A 65 30.44 0.59 -19.12
N ALA A 66 31.63 0.39 -19.70
CA ALA A 66 32.72 1.39 -19.73
C ALA A 66 32.33 2.76 -20.34
N ASN A 67 31.16 2.85 -20.97
CA ASN A 67 30.56 4.05 -21.55
C ASN A 67 29.49 4.73 -20.65
N GLY A 68 29.28 4.26 -19.41
CA GLY A 68 28.24 4.79 -18.50
C GLY A 68 26.81 4.39 -18.89
N ASN A 69 26.65 3.46 -19.82
CA ASN A 69 25.34 2.91 -20.19
C ASN A 69 25.04 1.73 -19.28
N PHE A 70 23.82 1.67 -18.73
CA PHE A 70 23.31 0.43 -18.15
C PHE A 70 23.46 -0.69 -19.19
N ALA A 71 24.16 -1.77 -18.86
CA ALA A 71 24.30 -3.00 -19.65
C ALA A 71 23.24 -4.02 -19.19
N PRO A 72 22.00 -3.94 -19.69
CA PRO A 72 20.90 -4.83 -19.29
C PRO A 72 21.14 -6.30 -19.66
N ASP A 73 22.17 -6.59 -20.47
CA ASP A 73 22.43 -7.86 -21.13
C ASP A 73 23.06 -8.89 -20.18
N GLN A 74 23.81 -8.44 -19.16
CA GLN A 74 24.65 -9.29 -18.32
C GLN A 74 24.07 -9.56 -16.92
N ALA A 75 23.10 -8.76 -16.47
CA ALA A 75 22.43 -9.00 -15.21
C ALA A 75 21.11 -9.75 -15.41
N PRO A 76 20.76 -10.67 -14.49
CA PRO A 76 19.45 -11.28 -14.46
C PRO A 76 18.39 -10.24 -14.01
N TYR A 77 18.02 -9.33 -14.91
CA TYR A 77 16.95 -8.31 -14.74
C TYR A 77 15.59 -8.92 -14.41
N TRP A 78 15.43 -10.22 -14.65
CA TRP A 78 14.26 -11.01 -14.26
C TRP A 78 14.17 -11.22 -12.73
N ILE A 79 15.27 -11.15 -11.97
CA ILE A 79 15.27 -11.35 -10.52
C ILE A 79 14.50 -10.22 -9.80
N PRO A 80 14.80 -8.93 -10.02
CA PRO A 80 14.00 -7.84 -9.45
C PRO A 80 12.54 -7.90 -9.88
N ALA A 81 12.27 -8.23 -11.15
CA ALA A 81 10.91 -8.33 -11.68
C ALA A 81 10.10 -9.45 -10.99
N LEU A 82 10.70 -10.62 -10.78
CA LEU A 82 10.10 -11.71 -9.99
C LEU A 82 9.87 -11.30 -8.54
N GLY A 83 10.81 -10.58 -7.93
CA GLY A 83 10.66 -10.06 -6.57
C GLY A 83 9.46 -9.13 -6.43
N VAL A 84 9.30 -8.17 -7.34
CA VAL A 84 8.15 -7.25 -7.38
C VAL A 84 6.85 -8.01 -7.62
N LEU A 85 6.84 -9.01 -8.51
CA LEU A 85 5.66 -9.83 -8.77
C LEU A 85 5.26 -10.64 -7.52
N LEU A 86 6.24 -11.26 -6.83
CA LEU A 86 6.00 -12.00 -5.59
C LEU A 86 5.38 -11.11 -4.51
N VAL A 87 5.91 -9.91 -4.35
CA VAL A 87 5.37 -8.88 -3.44
C VAL A 87 3.92 -8.56 -3.79
N ALA A 88 3.62 -8.33 -5.07
CA ALA A 88 2.27 -8.01 -5.51
C ALA A 88 1.29 -9.17 -5.25
N ILE A 89 1.72 -10.41 -5.43
CA ILE A 89 0.94 -11.62 -5.13
C ILE A 89 0.67 -11.74 -3.62
N LEU A 90 1.67 -11.48 -2.76
CA LEU A 90 1.49 -11.52 -1.31
C LEU A 90 0.47 -10.49 -0.83
N PHE A 91 0.54 -9.26 -1.34
CA PHE A 91 -0.47 -8.23 -1.06
C PHE A 91 -1.86 -8.67 -1.53
N PHE A 92 -1.96 -9.13 -2.78
CA PHE A 92 -3.23 -9.59 -3.34
C PHE A 92 -3.84 -10.74 -2.54
N ALA A 93 -3.06 -11.77 -2.19
CA ALA A 93 -3.51 -12.89 -1.38
C ALA A 93 -3.95 -12.44 0.03
N GLY A 94 -3.20 -11.51 0.64
CA GLY A 94 -3.55 -10.92 1.92
C GLY A 94 -4.88 -10.16 1.87
N GLU A 95 -5.10 -9.35 0.83
CA GLU A 95 -6.35 -8.62 0.60
C GLU A 95 -7.56 -9.54 0.36
N VAL A 96 -7.37 -10.61 -0.43
CA VAL A 96 -8.41 -11.64 -0.66
C VAL A 96 -8.86 -12.26 0.66
N LEU A 97 -7.94 -12.55 1.58
CA LEU A 97 -8.29 -13.13 2.88
C LEU A 97 -9.00 -12.11 3.79
N CYS A 98 -8.62 -10.83 3.70
CA CYS A 98 -9.27 -9.72 4.40
C CYS A 98 -10.72 -9.48 3.94
N LEU A 99 -11.16 -10.01 2.79
CA LEU A 99 -12.59 -10.00 2.40
C LEU A 99 -13.49 -10.77 3.36
N SER A 100 -12.92 -11.61 4.23
CA SER A 100 -13.66 -12.31 5.28
C SER A 100 -14.10 -11.40 6.44
N VAL A 101 -13.85 -10.09 6.35
CA VAL A 101 -14.29 -9.11 7.36
C VAL A 101 -15.82 -9.12 7.53
N PRO A 102 -16.36 -8.99 8.75
CA PRO A 102 -17.81 -8.91 8.97
C PRO A 102 -18.43 -7.74 8.22
N ARG A 103 -19.62 -7.96 7.63
CA ARG A 103 -20.34 -6.95 6.83
C ARG A 103 -20.69 -5.68 7.61
N GLU A 104 -20.88 -5.81 8.91
CA GLU A 104 -21.23 -4.73 9.84
C GLU A 104 -20.16 -3.64 9.93
N THR A 105 -18.91 -3.97 9.59
CA THR A 105 -17.82 -2.98 9.54
C THR A 105 -18.00 -1.95 8.42
N GLY A 106 -18.84 -2.24 7.42
CA GLY A 106 -19.01 -1.41 6.22
C GLY A 106 -17.74 -1.27 5.37
N SER A 107 -16.67 -2.03 5.67
CA SER A 107 -15.34 -1.84 5.07
C SER A 107 -15.08 -2.76 3.87
N GLN A 108 -15.97 -3.72 3.61
CA GLN A 108 -15.82 -4.71 2.55
C GLN A 108 -15.65 -4.07 1.16
N GLN A 109 -16.35 -2.97 0.89
CA GLN A 109 -16.23 -2.23 -0.38
C GLN A 109 -14.83 -1.67 -0.59
N LEU A 110 -14.17 -1.20 0.48
CA LEU A 110 -12.82 -0.66 0.41
C LEU A 110 -11.80 -1.75 0.04
N VAL A 111 -11.95 -2.95 0.61
CA VAL A 111 -11.11 -4.11 0.25
C VAL A 111 -11.33 -4.54 -1.18
N VAL A 112 -12.59 -4.55 -1.65
CA VAL A 112 -12.88 -4.91 -3.05
C VAL A 112 -12.26 -3.90 -4.03
N ILE A 113 -12.36 -2.59 -3.75
CA ILE A 113 -11.74 -1.56 -4.57
C ILE A 113 -10.21 -1.71 -4.57
N SER A 114 -9.61 -1.93 -3.39
CA SER A 114 -8.19 -2.24 -3.24
C SER A 114 -7.77 -3.40 -4.14
N LEU A 115 -8.47 -4.53 -4.03
CA LEU A 115 -8.16 -5.76 -4.75
C LEU A 115 -8.26 -5.57 -6.27
N VAL A 116 -9.27 -4.84 -6.75
CA VAL A 116 -9.40 -4.50 -8.17
C VAL A 116 -8.22 -3.65 -8.64
N LEU A 117 -7.85 -2.61 -7.88
CA LEU A 117 -6.70 -1.75 -8.21
C LEU A 117 -5.37 -2.53 -8.16
N GLN A 118 -5.20 -3.42 -7.19
CA GLN A 118 -4.04 -4.31 -7.10
C GLN A 118 -3.98 -5.26 -8.31
N GLY A 119 -5.13 -5.82 -8.72
CA GLY A 119 -5.24 -6.62 -9.93
C GLY A 119 -4.86 -5.84 -11.18
N VAL A 120 -5.32 -4.60 -11.32
CA VAL A 120 -4.94 -3.68 -12.39
C VAL A 120 -3.42 -3.41 -12.36
N ALA A 121 -2.84 -3.19 -11.18
CA ALA A 121 -1.40 -2.98 -11.03
C ALA A 121 -0.59 -4.21 -11.48
N ILE A 122 -1.01 -5.42 -11.10
CA ILE A 122 -0.39 -6.67 -11.53
C ILE A 122 -0.50 -6.84 -13.04
N LEU A 123 -1.68 -6.61 -13.62
CA LEU A 123 -1.88 -6.67 -15.07
C LEU A 123 -0.99 -5.66 -15.80
N ALA A 124 -0.89 -4.44 -15.28
CA ALA A 124 -0.05 -3.39 -15.84
C ALA A 124 1.46 -3.72 -15.77
N LEU A 125 1.89 -4.61 -14.88
CA LEU A 125 3.26 -5.15 -14.85
C LEU A 125 3.47 -6.30 -15.86
N VAL A 126 2.47 -7.16 -16.05
CA VAL A 126 2.58 -8.37 -16.90
C VAL A 126 2.36 -8.07 -18.38
N VAL A 127 1.38 -7.22 -18.70
CA VAL A 127 0.98 -6.90 -20.08
C VAL A 127 2.15 -6.36 -20.91
N PRO A 128 2.98 -5.41 -20.43
CA PRO A 128 4.12 -4.91 -21.20
C PRO A 128 5.15 -5.99 -21.52
N VAL A 129 5.37 -6.95 -20.62
CA VAL A 129 6.30 -8.07 -20.85
C VAL A 129 5.81 -8.95 -22.00
N LEU A 130 4.49 -9.19 -22.07
CA LEU A 130 3.87 -9.95 -23.16
C LEU A 130 3.87 -9.15 -24.48
N LEU A 131 3.55 -7.85 -24.41
CA LEU A 131 3.49 -6.97 -25.58
C LEU A 131 4.87 -6.65 -26.17
N ARG A 132 5.95 -6.78 -25.39
CA ARG A 132 7.31 -6.65 -25.90
C ARG A 132 7.61 -7.61 -27.05
N GLY A 133 7.01 -8.80 -27.04
CA GLY A 133 7.10 -9.77 -28.15
C GLY A 133 6.50 -9.25 -29.47
N PHE A 134 5.66 -8.21 -29.42
CA PHE A 134 5.02 -7.58 -30.58
C PHE A 134 5.67 -6.24 -30.98
N GLY A 135 6.79 -5.85 -30.36
CA GLY A 135 7.53 -4.63 -30.70
C GLY A 135 6.88 -3.32 -30.18
N MET A 136 5.96 -3.40 -29.22
CA MET A 136 5.35 -2.21 -28.61
C MET A 136 6.12 -1.76 -27.35
N ASP A 137 6.99 -0.77 -27.48
CA ASP A 137 7.73 -0.19 -26.35
C ASP A 137 6.92 0.92 -25.66
N SER A 138 6.05 0.52 -24.73
CA SER A 138 5.25 1.43 -23.89
C SER A 138 5.55 1.28 -22.39
N TRP A 139 6.65 0.62 -22.05
CA TRP A 139 7.02 0.22 -20.69
C TRP A 139 6.92 1.34 -19.65
N PHE A 140 7.39 2.54 -19.99
CA PHE A 140 7.39 3.69 -19.08
C PHE A 140 5.98 4.07 -18.59
N TRP A 141 5.02 4.19 -19.52
CA TRP A 141 3.65 4.59 -19.18
C TRP A 141 2.91 3.50 -18.41
N TRP A 142 3.11 2.24 -18.75
CA TRP A 142 2.56 1.11 -18.00
C TRP A 142 3.16 1.01 -16.60
N GLY A 143 4.46 1.29 -16.45
CA GLY A 143 5.12 1.37 -15.14
C GLY A 143 4.51 2.44 -14.26
N ILE A 144 4.30 3.65 -14.77
CA ILE A 144 3.64 4.74 -14.03
C ILE A 144 2.21 4.32 -13.63
N GLY A 145 1.44 3.77 -14.58
CA GLY A 145 0.07 3.30 -14.32
C GLY A 145 0.00 2.21 -13.26
N ALA A 146 0.90 1.22 -13.31
CA ALA A 146 0.99 0.14 -12.34
C ALA A 146 1.28 0.66 -10.93
N ASN A 147 2.27 1.55 -10.80
CA ASN A 147 2.65 2.08 -9.48
C ASN A 147 1.57 3.02 -8.91
N LEU A 148 0.88 3.81 -9.75
CA LEU A 148 -0.27 4.62 -9.31
C LEU A 148 -1.44 3.75 -8.85
N ALA A 149 -1.78 2.71 -9.62
CA ALA A 149 -2.83 1.76 -9.24
C ALA A 149 -2.48 1.05 -7.93
N GLY A 150 -1.22 0.63 -7.75
CA GLY A 150 -0.74 0.03 -6.50
C GLY A 150 -0.77 1.00 -5.31
N ALA A 151 -0.39 2.26 -5.52
CA ALA A 151 -0.45 3.28 -4.47
C ALA A 151 -1.89 3.58 -4.04
N LEU A 152 -2.82 3.67 -5.00
CA LEU A 152 -4.24 3.84 -4.72
C LEU A 152 -4.82 2.61 -4.01
N SER A 153 -4.46 1.41 -4.44
CA SER A 153 -4.82 0.16 -3.77
C SER A 153 -4.45 0.21 -2.28
N LEU A 154 -3.17 0.53 -2.00
CA LEU A 154 -2.65 0.63 -0.64
C LEU A 154 -3.39 1.69 0.20
N LEU A 155 -3.80 2.81 -0.41
CA LEU A 155 -4.59 3.85 0.24
C LEU A 155 -5.99 3.33 0.64
N PHE A 156 -6.70 2.65 -0.27
CA PHE A 156 -7.98 2.03 0.04
C PHE A 156 -7.86 0.94 1.11
N PHE A 157 -6.78 0.16 1.07
CA PHE A 157 -6.52 -0.83 2.10
C PHE A 157 -6.20 -0.21 3.48
N LEU A 158 -5.49 0.92 3.51
CA LEU A 158 -5.27 1.70 4.73
C LEU A 158 -6.58 2.21 5.32
N LEU A 159 -7.51 2.69 4.48
CA LEU A 159 -8.85 3.09 4.93
C LEU A 159 -9.64 1.89 5.48
N PHE A 160 -9.47 0.70 4.88
CA PHE A 160 -10.00 -0.54 5.43
C PHE A 160 -9.45 -0.81 6.82
N ILE A 161 -8.11 -0.77 7.01
CA ILE A 161 -7.48 -0.95 8.33
C ILE A 161 -8.02 0.06 9.34
N HIS A 162 -8.15 1.33 8.95
CA HIS A 162 -8.71 2.36 9.80
C HIS A 162 -10.14 2.02 10.24
N ARG A 163 -11.01 1.62 9.31
CA ARG A 163 -12.39 1.21 9.62
C ARG A 163 -12.44 0.02 10.56
N VAL A 164 -11.58 -0.98 10.35
CA VAL A 164 -11.48 -2.15 11.24
C VAL A 164 -10.95 -1.75 12.63
N ALA A 165 -9.97 -0.86 12.70
CA ALA A 165 -9.43 -0.36 13.98
C ALA A 165 -10.48 0.43 14.77
N VAL A 166 -11.27 1.28 14.09
CA VAL A 166 -12.40 2.00 14.70
C VAL A 166 -13.46 1.02 15.20
N TYR A 167 -13.75 -0.03 14.43
CA TYR A 167 -14.70 -1.07 14.83
C TYR A 167 -14.26 -1.86 16.07
N ILE A 168 -12.95 -2.08 16.26
CA ILE A 168 -12.39 -2.71 17.47
C ILE A 168 -12.22 -1.68 18.61
N SER A 169 -12.72 -0.45 18.44
CA SER A 169 -12.60 0.68 19.38
C SER A 169 -11.16 1.10 19.72
N GLN A 170 -10.18 0.77 18.87
CA GLN A 170 -8.78 1.19 19.06
C GLN A 170 -8.48 2.50 18.32
N ARG A 171 -8.96 3.62 18.90
CA ARG A 171 -8.82 4.97 18.33
C ARG A 171 -7.38 5.40 18.10
N ASP A 172 -6.43 4.90 18.91
CA ASP A 172 -5.02 5.23 18.76
C ASP A 172 -4.41 4.66 17.48
N ILE A 173 -4.80 3.43 17.10
CA ILE A 173 -4.36 2.80 15.84
C ILE A 173 -5.00 3.53 14.66
N ALA A 174 -6.29 3.86 14.77
CA ALA A 174 -7.02 4.54 13.73
C ALA A 174 -6.38 5.89 13.35
N THR A 175 -5.95 6.68 14.34
CA THR A 175 -5.28 7.97 14.12
C THR A 175 -3.91 7.79 13.46
N LYS A 176 -3.13 6.81 13.92
CA LYS A 176 -1.81 6.50 13.33
C LYS A 176 -1.90 6.07 11.87
N ALA A 177 -2.93 5.28 11.52
CA ALA A 177 -3.18 4.85 10.15
C ALA A 177 -3.56 6.02 9.23
N VAL A 178 -4.31 7.02 9.72
CA VAL A 178 -4.64 8.23 8.94
C VAL A 178 -3.37 9.05 8.70
N PHE A 179 -2.54 9.22 9.73
CA PHE A 179 -1.29 9.96 9.58
C PHE A 179 -0.34 9.29 8.57
N SER A 180 -0.20 7.96 8.62
CA SER A 180 0.62 7.23 7.64
C SER A 180 0.05 7.33 6.23
N MET A 181 -1.29 7.34 6.08
CA MET A 181 -1.96 7.53 4.79
C MET A 181 -1.68 8.91 4.20
N VAL A 182 -1.81 9.98 4.99
CA VAL A 182 -1.55 11.35 4.54
C VAL A 182 -0.07 11.53 4.18
N LEU A 183 0.84 11.07 5.04
CA LEU A 183 2.27 11.14 4.79
C LEU A 183 2.66 10.34 3.53
N GLY A 184 2.12 9.12 3.38
CA GLY A 184 2.33 8.28 2.21
C GLY A 184 1.81 8.92 0.93
N ALA A 185 0.60 9.47 0.93
CA ALA A 185 0.00 10.13 -0.22
C ALA A 185 0.81 11.36 -0.67
N ILE A 186 1.22 12.22 0.28
CA ILE A 186 2.06 13.39 -0.02
C ILE A 186 3.41 12.93 -0.59
N SER A 187 4.03 11.93 0.02
CA SER A 187 5.32 11.39 -0.44
C SER A 187 5.22 10.78 -1.84
N CYS A 188 4.15 10.06 -2.15
CA CYS A 188 3.82 9.58 -3.50
C CYS A 188 3.76 10.72 -4.50
N LEU A 189 2.99 11.77 -4.21
CA LEU A 189 2.84 12.91 -5.13
C LEU A 189 4.19 13.60 -5.41
N ILE A 190 5.00 13.83 -4.38
CA ILE A 190 6.32 14.44 -4.53
C ILE A 190 7.26 13.51 -5.33
N PHE A 191 7.23 12.21 -5.05
CA PHE A 191 8.07 11.23 -5.74
C PHE A 191 7.74 11.17 -7.24
N TYR A 192 6.46 10.98 -7.60
CA TYR A 192 6.05 10.95 -9.01
C TYR A 192 6.27 12.29 -9.70
N GLY A 193 6.01 13.42 -9.02
CA GLY A 193 6.30 14.74 -9.54
C GLY A 193 7.78 14.90 -9.88
N SER A 194 8.65 14.40 -9.02
CA SER A 194 10.11 14.40 -9.23
C SER A 194 10.50 13.51 -10.41
N VAL A 195 9.96 12.28 -10.51
CA VAL A 195 10.22 11.36 -11.63
C VAL A 195 9.78 11.94 -12.97
N ILE A 196 8.59 12.53 -13.03
CA ILE A 196 8.08 13.20 -14.24
C ILE A 196 8.96 14.41 -14.60
N SER A 197 9.39 15.19 -13.60
CA SER A 197 10.26 16.34 -13.83
C SER A 197 11.61 15.92 -14.41
N ILE A 198 12.23 14.86 -13.89
CA ILE A 198 13.49 14.31 -14.42
C ILE A 198 13.31 13.89 -15.88
N TYR A 199 12.24 13.15 -16.19
CA TYR A 199 11.94 12.73 -17.57
C TYR A 199 11.75 13.92 -18.52
N LEU A 200 11.07 14.99 -18.08
CA LEU A 200 10.87 16.19 -18.89
C LEU A 200 12.17 16.99 -19.11
N VAL A 201 13.08 16.98 -18.14
CA VAL A 201 14.41 17.60 -18.28
C VAL A 201 15.27 16.80 -19.26
N GLU A 202 15.32 15.47 -19.14
CA GLU A 202 16.06 14.60 -20.06
C GLU A 202 15.58 14.72 -21.51
N THR A 203 14.28 14.91 -21.71
CA THR A 203 13.69 15.11 -23.05
C THR A 203 13.81 16.55 -23.57
N GLY A 204 14.51 17.44 -22.86
CA GLY A 204 14.73 18.82 -23.27
C GLY A 204 13.48 19.71 -23.25
N ARG A 205 12.40 19.27 -22.60
CA ARG A 205 11.13 20.01 -22.51
C ARG A 205 11.08 21.00 -21.36
N LEU A 206 12.03 20.90 -20.43
CA LEU A 206 12.04 21.67 -19.19
C LEU A 206 13.48 21.97 -18.77
N GLU A 207 13.80 23.24 -18.49
CA GLU A 207 15.12 23.66 -18.01
C GLU A 207 15.20 23.72 -16.47
N LEU A 208 14.54 22.81 -15.75
CA LEU A 208 14.79 22.69 -14.31
C LEU A 208 16.12 21.98 -14.07
N GLY A 209 16.89 22.45 -13.09
CA GLY A 209 18.14 21.81 -12.71
C GLY A 209 17.92 20.39 -12.18
N VAL A 210 18.54 19.39 -12.83
CA VAL A 210 18.52 17.95 -12.43
C VAL A 210 18.86 17.74 -10.95
N PHE A 211 19.70 18.63 -10.40
CA PHE A 211 20.10 18.61 -9.00
C PHE A 211 18.91 18.78 -8.04
N THR A 212 17.97 19.69 -8.30
CA THR A 212 16.84 19.93 -7.38
C THR A 212 15.82 18.80 -7.42
N SER A 213 15.56 18.23 -8.60
CA SER A 213 14.67 17.07 -8.75
C SER A 213 15.22 15.79 -8.13
N GLY A 214 16.55 15.60 -8.15
CA GLY A 214 17.20 14.44 -7.51
C GLY A 214 17.05 14.45 -5.98
N TRP A 215 17.32 15.58 -5.33
CA TRP A 215 17.12 15.71 -3.87
C TRP A 215 15.66 15.58 -3.47
N ALA A 216 14.74 16.13 -4.26
CA ALA A 216 13.30 15.97 -4.01
C ALA A 216 12.86 14.51 -4.08
N ALA A 217 13.35 13.75 -5.08
CA ALA A 217 13.10 12.31 -5.19
C ALA A 217 13.66 11.53 -4.00
N ALA A 218 14.90 11.82 -3.58
CA ALA A 218 15.54 11.17 -2.44
C ALA A 218 14.79 11.44 -1.13
N PHE A 219 14.38 12.70 -0.89
CA PHE A 219 13.59 13.07 0.27
C PHE A 219 12.21 12.38 0.27
N ALA A 220 11.53 12.36 -0.88
CA ALA A 220 10.25 11.67 -1.02
C ALA A 220 10.37 10.15 -0.78
N ALA A 221 11.44 9.51 -1.26
CA ALA A 221 11.71 8.11 -1.01
C ALA A 221 11.93 7.83 0.49
N LEU A 222 12.63 8.71 1.21
CA LEU A 222 12.79 8.61 2.66
C LEU A 222 11.46 8.77 3.40
N CYS A 223 10.64 9.74 3.01
CA CYS A 223 9.29 9.90 3.58
C CYS A 223 8.38 8.71 3.28
N MET A 224 8.46 8.11 2.09
CA MET A 224 7.77 6.86 1.76
C MET A 224 8.21 5.73 2.69
N LEU A 225 9.52 5.58 2.94
CA LEU A 225 10.03 4.53 3.84
C LEU A 225 9.49 4.71 5.27
N ILE A 226 9.44 5.95 5.76
CA ILE A 226 8.82 6.27 7.05
C ILE A 226 7.34 5.89 7.04
N ALA A 227 6.59 6.31 6.03
CA ALA A 227 5.17 5.96 5.88
C ALA A 227 4.98 4.43 5.84
N TRP A 228 5.92 3.71 5.24
CA TRP A 228 5.92 2.25 5.16
C TRP A 228 6.09 1.58 6.52
N VAL A 229 7.05 2.05 7.31
CA VAL A 229 7.28 1.56 8.68
C VAL A 229 6.06 1.85 9.55
N MET A 230 5.47 3.04 9.43
CA MET A 230 4.24 3.39 10.16
C MET A 230 3.06 2.49 9.76
N TYR A 231 2.95 2.16 8.47
CA TYR A 231 1.96 1.22 7.96
C TYR A 231 2.17 -0.20 8.52
N ALA A 232 3.40 -0.72 8.46
CA ALA A 232 3.75 -2.03 9.02
C ALA A 232 3.46 -2.12 10.52
N ASN A 233 3.73 -1.05 11.28
CA ASN A 233 3.37 -0.96 12.69
C ASN A 233 1.85 -0.99 12.90
N SER A 234 1.09 -0.28 12.08
CA SER A 234 -0.39 -0.26 12.15
C SER A 234 -0.98 -1.65 11.90
N VAL A 235 -0.46 -2.36 10.89
CA VAL A 235 -0.83 -3.76 10.60
C VAL A 235 -0.49 -4.67 11.79
N THR A 236 0.69 -4.49 12.39
CA THR A 236 1.14 -5.32 13.52
C THR A 236 0.30 -5.09 14.77
N TYR A 237 -0.01 -3.84 15.11
CA TYR A 237 -0.87 -3.52 16.25
C TYR A 237 -2.28 -4.06 16.05
N LEU A 238 -2.83 -3.93 14.84
CA LEU A 238 -4.16 -4.48 14.53
C LEU A 238 -4.15 -6.01 14.64
N ARG A 239 -3.10 -6.68 14.15
CA ARG A 239 -2.94 -8.14 14.28
C ARG A 239 -2.92 -8.58 15.74
N GLN A 240 -2.18 -7.85 16.59
CA GLN A 240 -2.10 -8.12 18.03
C GLN A 240 -3.45 -7.89 18.73
N ALA A 241 -4.17 -6.82 18.36
CA ALA A 241 -5.50 -6.52 18.87
C ALA A 241 -6.52 -7.62 18.56
N ILE A 242 -6.44 -8.24 17.37
CA ILE A 242 -7.33 -9.35 16.97
C ILE A 242 -6.98 -10.66 17.72
N SER A 243 -5.76 -10.79 18.24
CA SER A 243 -5.33 -11.99 18.97
C SER A 243 -5.55 -11.94 20.48
N ALA A 244 -5.83 -10.76 21.02
CA ALA A 244 -6.10 -10.54 22.44
C ALA A 244 -7.59 -10.82 22.75
#